data_AF-A0A9P6GVG0-F1
#
_entry.id   AF-A0A9P6GVG0-F1
#
_cell.length_a   1.000
_cell.length_b   1.000
_cell.length_c   1.000
_cell.angle_alpha   90.00
_cell.angle_beta   90.00
_cell.angle_gamma   90.00
#
_symmetry.space_group_name_H-M   'P 1'
#
loop_
_entity.id
_entity.type
_entity.pdbx_description
1 polymer ?
#
loop_
_entity_poly.entity_id
_entity_poly.type
_entity_poly.pdbx_seq_one_letter_code
_entity_poly.pdbx_strand_id
1 'polypeptide(L)'
;MIKQNYLQSSLKHDNLISESRNSRTLTLRGPQYLLQPEQARKIEQTFEKVRFTINLGEDSGIEAPQRIIHVFTDHDVQDVLSWTQSVRKLAVLNSWTPDLANKILDILISDKYKEGIADKRTLDTKLDALCDTVFSLDDYSLYRNLIASAQRSNHPNVTAYIQYLEDLKIRADMCCKSNEDKLPDREILDKIISTLSQREKECLIFNEASTLSEIKHVLHKMSTMENFYQINNRSVATRTTASTTTPNIQKYCSYHKSNYHNTSECRAKSEGKLNNQTQKKPF
;
A
#
# COMPACT_ATOMS: atom_id res chain seq x y z
N MET A 1 27.39 30.05 9.71
CA MET A 1 26.56 30.81 10.69
C MET A 1 25.21 31.08 10.05
N ILE A 2 24.17 30.59 10.71
CA ILE A 2 22.81 30.38 10.24
C ILE A 2 22.08 31.72 10.07
N LYS A 3 21.35 31.90 8.96
CA LYS A 3 20.30 32.93 8.87
C LYS A 3 18.98 32.28 8.51
N GLN A 4 18.14 32.20 9.54
CA GLN A 4 16.69 32.08 9.49
C GLN A 4 16.10 33.16 8.59
N ASN A 5 15.09 32.81 7.81
CA ASN A 5 13.96 33.67 7.42
C ASN A 5 13.06 32.86 6.51
N TYR A 6 11.89 32.42 6.99
CA TYR A 6 10.65 32.31 6.21
C TYR A 6 9.56 31.82 7.16
N LEU A 7 8.90 32.74 7.83
CA LEU A 7 7.57 32.56 8.43
C LEU A 7 7.08 33.94 8.90
N GLN A 8 6.16 34.54 8.12
CA GLN A 8 5.01 35.34 8.55
C GLN A 8 4.59 36.32 7.45
N SER A 9 3.45 36.05 6.81
CA SER A 9 2.37 37.04 6.75
C SER A 9 1.05 36.32 6.52
N SER A 10 0.08 36.72 7.32
CA SER A 10 -1.19 36.06 7.60
C SER A 10 -2.31 37.07 7.35
N LEU A 11 -3.36 36.59 6.66
CA LEU A 11 -4.79 36.91 6.82
C LEU A 11 -5.27 38.37 6.86
N LYS A 12 -6.12 38.74 5.87
CA LYS A 12 -7.49 39.34 5.98
C LYS A 12 -8.26 38.99 4.69
N HIS A 13 -9.33 38.17 4.68
CA HIS A 13 -10.78 38.50 4.80
C HIS A 13 -11.20 39.64 3.84
N ASP A 14 -12.19 39.53 2.93
CA ASP A 14 -13.54 38.96 3.06
C ASP A 14 -14.18 38.48 1.74
N ASN A 15 -15.23 37.68 1.93
CA ASN A 15 -16.22 37.13 0.99
C ASN A 15 -16.92 38.16 0.09
N LEU A 16 -17.42 37.71 -1.08
CA LEU A 16 -18.79 37.98 -1.59
C LEU A 16 -19.11 37.11 -2.83
N ILE A 17 -20.04 36.17 -2.63
CA ILE A 17 -21.26 35.91 -3.42
C ILE A 17 -21.18 35.36 -4.87
N SER A 18 -21.56 34.07 -4.91
CA SER A 18 -22.62 33.42 -5.69
C SER A 18 -22.46 33.08 -7.18
N GLU A 19 -22.75 31.79 -7.37
CA GLU A 19 -23.61 31.19 -8.40
C GLU A 19 -23.03 30.77 -9.74
N SER A 20 -23.44 29.54 -10.08
CA SER A 20 -23.53 28.98 -11.41
C SER A 20 -22.20 28.68 -12.10
N ARG A 21 -21.77 27.43 -11.99
CA ARG A 21 -21.18 26.70 -13.13
C ARG A 21 -21.24 25.20 -12.89
N ASN A 22 -22.27 24.61 -13.51
CA ASN A 22 -22.23 23.31 -14.17
C ASN A 22 -21.23 22.31 -13.61
N SER A 23 -21.72 21.37 -12.80
CA SER A 23 -21.12 20.06 -12.62
C SER A 23 -21.14 19.31 -13.97
N ARG A 24 -20.25 19.73 -14.89
CA ARG A 24 -19.65 18.80 -15.83
C ARG A 24 -18.89 17.83 -14.95
N THR A 25 -19.48 16.68 -14.65
CA THR A 25 -18.72 15.49 -14.32
C THR A 25 -17.78 15.29 -15.50
N LEU A 26 -16.57 15.84 -15.40
CA LEU A 26 -15.42 15.39 -16.15
C LEU A 26 -15.37 13.89 -15.85
N THR A 27 -15.92 13.09 -16.76
CA THR A 27 -15.63 11.67 -16.82
C THR A 27 -14.12 11.62 -16.87
N LEU A 28 -13.47 11.25 -15.75
CA LEU A 28 -12.05 10.99 -15.75
C LEU A 28 -11.83 9.96 -16.85
N ARG A 29 -11.28 10.43 -17.97
CA ARG A 29 -10.87 9.58 -19.08
C ARG A 29 -9.55 8.98 -18.62
N GLY A 30 -9.39 7.67 -18.68
CA GLY A 30 -8.15 7.01 -18.31
C GLY A 30 -8.34 5.51 -18.16
N PRO A 31 -7.24 4.74 -18.04
CA PRO A 31 -7.33 3.30 -17.98
C PRO A 31 -8.23 2.83 -16.85
N GLN A 32 -9.12 1.89 -17.15
CA GLN A 32 -10.09 1.36 -16.21
C GLN A 32 -9.41 0.67 -15.02
N TYR A 33 -8.23 0.08 -15.21
CA TYR A 33 -7.46 -0.53 -14.12
C TYR A 33 -6.98 0.50 -13.07
N LEU A 34 -6.86 1.78 -13.43
CA LEU A 34 -6.54 2.86 -12.48
C LEU A 34 -7.78 3.47 -11.84
N LEU A 35 -8.82 3.69 -12.63
CA LEU A 35 -10.02 4.42 -12.19
C LEU A 35 -11.04 3.52 -11.48
N GLN A 36 -11.14 2.27 -11.92
CA GLN A 36 -12.13 1.28 -11.47
C GLN A 36 -11.48 -0.12 -11.39
N PRO A 37 -10.47 -0.31 -10.51
CA PRO A 37 -9.64 -1.52 -10.48
C PRO A 37 -10.46 -2.80 -10.30
N GLU A 38 -11.52 -2.77 -9.50
CA GLU A 38 -12.37 -3.95 -9.28
C GLU A 38 -13.21 -4.32 -10.51
N GLN A 39 -13.65 -3.34 -11.30
CA GLN A 39 -14.37 -3.60 -12.54
C GLN A 39 -13.41 -4.11 -13.61
N ALA A 40 -12.24 -3.49 -13.75
CA ALA A 40 -11.19 -3.97 -14.64
C ALA A 40 -10.81 -5.43 -14.33
N ARG A 41 -10.60 -5.79 -13.06
CA ARG A 41 -10.32 -7.18 -12.66
C ARG A 41 -11.43 -8.16 -13.05
N LYS A 42 -12.70 -7.78 -12.92
CA LYS A 42 -13.83 -8.64 -13.35
C LYS A 42 -13.82 -8.88 -14.85
N ILE A 43 -13.47 -7.85 -15.64
CA ILE A 43 -13.34 -7.99 -17.09
C ILE A 43 -12.12 -8.85 -17.42
N GLU A 44 -10.97 -8.60 -16.80
CA GLU A 44 -9.73 -9.38 -17.00
C GLU A 44 -9.93 -10.88 -16.74
N GLN A 45 -10.76 -11.24 -15.76
CA GLN A 45 -11.05 -12.66 -15.46
C GLN A 45 -11.69 -13.42 -16.61
N THR A 46 -12.31 -12.73 -17.58
CA THR A 46 -12.91 -13.31 -18.78
C THR A 46 -11.89 -13.55 -19.90
N PHE A 47 -10.69 -12.97 -19.79
CA PHE A 47 -9.64 -13.14 -20.78
C PHE A 47 -9.05 -14.54 -20.72
N GLU A 48 -8.49 -14.98 -21.85
CA GLU A 48 -7.80 -16.25 -21.96
C GLU A 48 -6.64 -16.34 -20.97
N LYS A 49 -6.41 -17.53 -20.41
CA LYS A 49 -5.44 -17.78 -19.33
C LYS A 49 -4.46 -18.85 -19.75
N VAL A 50 -3.17 -18.55 -19.60
CA VAL A 50 -2.09 -19.51 -19.80
C VAL A 50 -1.51 -19.91 -18.45
N ARG A 51 -1.37 -21.22 -18.23
CA ARG A 51 -0.79 -21.78 -17.00
C ARG A 51 0.64 -22.19 -17.23
N PHE A 52 1.53 -21.77 -16.33
CA PHE A 52 2.94 -22.10 -16.34
C PHE A 52 3.28 -22.88 -15.07
N THR A 53 3.91 -24.03 -15.24
CA THR A 53 4.52 -24.77 -14.14
C THR A 53 5.92 -24.22 -13.93
N ILE A 54 6.21 -23.69 -12.74
CA ILE A 54 7.53 -23.10 -12.45
C ILE A 54 8.56 -24.21 -12.26
N ASN A 55 9.67 -24.12 -13.00
CA ASN A 55 10.80 -25.02 -12.82
C ASN A 55 11.56 -24.68 -11.52
N LEU A 56 11.48 -25.55 -10.51
CA LEU A 56 12.18 -25.41 -9.24
C LEU A 56 13.55 -26.13 -9.21
N GLY A 57 13.98 -26.73 -10.33
CA GLY A 57 15.11 -27.64 -10.38
C GLY A 57 14.76 -29.06 -9.88
N GLU A 58 15.54 -30.05 -10.30
CA GLU A 58 15.45 -31.42 -9.78
C GLU A 58 15.79 -31.41 -8.27
N ASP A 59 15.05 -32.16 -7.45
CA ASP A 59 15.27 -32.41 -6.01
C ASP A 59 14.76 -31.40 -4.95
N SER A 60 13.82 -30.52 -5.26
CA SER A 60 13.24 -29.63 -4.21
C SER A 60 12.18 -30.29 -3.31
N GLY A 61 11.66 -31.48 -3.66
CA GLY A 61 10.61 -32.18 -2.87
C GLY A 61 9.29 -31.40 -2.73
N ILE A 62 9.15 -30.28 -3.46
CA ILE A 62 8.00 -29.37 -3.44
C ILE A 62 7.26 -29.53 -4.78
N GLU A 63 5.94 -29.63 -4.72
CA GLU A 63 5.12 -29.61 -5.93
C GLU A 63 5.33 -28.27 -6.68
N ALA A 64 5.71 -28.37 -7.96
CA ALA A 64 6.05 -27.20 -8.76
C ALA A 64 4.87 -26.20 -8.80
N PRO A 65 5.04 -24.97 -8.28
CA PRO A 65 3.93 -24.04 -8.18
C PRO A 65 3.47 -23.64 -9.58
N GLN A 66 2.15 -23.52 -9.75
CA GLN A 66 1.56 -23.02 -10.98
C GLN A 66 1.40 -21.50 -10.90
N ARG A 67 1.73 -20.82 -12.00
CA ARG A 67 1.43 -19.41 -12.23
C ARG A 67 0.48 -19.27 -13.40
N ILE A 68 -0.49 -18.37 -13.25
CA ILE A 68 -1.46 -18.06 -14.30
C ILE A 68 -1.20 -16.65 -14.77
N ILE A 69 -1.10 -16.46 -16.08
CA ILE A 69 -1.08 -15.15 -16.74
C ILE A 69 -2.26 -15.07 -17.71
N HIS A 70 -2.97 -13.95 -17.69
CA HIS A 70 -3.98 -13.64 -18.69
C HIS A 70 -3.29 -13.14 -19.97
N VAL A 71 -3.78 -13.57 -21.12
CA VAL A 71 -3.37 -13.05 -22.43
C VAL A 71 -3.60 -11.54 -22.45
N PHE A 72 -2.60 -10.79 -22.90
CA PHE A 72 -2.67 -9.34 -23.00
C PHE A 72 -3.60 -8.94 -24.15
N THR A 73 -4.80 -8.53 -23.76
CA THR A 73 -5.92 -8.30 -24.66
C THR A 73 -6.36 -6.86 -24.66
N ASP A 74 -6.28 -6.14 -23.54
CA ASP A 74 -6.69 -4.74 -23.50
C ASP A 74 -5.93 -3.93 -22.45
N HIS A 75 -5.19 -2.93 -22.94
CA HIS A 75 -4.47 -1.96 -22.11
C HIS A 75 -5.35 -1.09 -21.21
N ASP A 76 -6.66 -0.92 -21.50
CA ASP A 76 -7.55 -0.20 -20.60
C ASP A 76 -7.88 -1.01 -19.34
N VAL A 77 -7.85 -2.34 -19.46
CA VAL A 77 -8.24 -3.29 -18.41
C VAL A 77 -7.01 -3.91 -17.73
N GLN A 78 -5.92 -4.11 -18.46
CA GLN A 78 -4.69 -4.72 -17.98
C GLN A 78 -3.55 -3.71 -17.92
N ASP A 79 -2.92 -3.64 -16.75
CA ASP A 79 -1.72 -2.82 -16.56
C ASP A 79 -0.51 -3.44 -17.29
N VAL A 80 -0.16 -2.88 -18.45
CA VAL A 80 0.95 -3.36 -19.28
C VAL A 80 2.28 -3.41 -18.53
N LEU A 81 2.54 -2.48 -17.60
CA LEU A 81 3.79 -2.45 -16.83
C LEU A 81 3.87 -3.63 -15.87
N SER A 82 2.80 -3.88 -15.10
CA SER A 82 2.72 -5.04 -14.20
C SER A 82 2.73 -6.36 -14.97
N TRP A 83 2.03 -6.40 -16.10
CA TRP A 83 1.95 -7.57 -16.96
C TRP A 83 3.32 -7.94 -17.56
N THR A 84 4.03 -6.98 -18.17
CA THR A 84 5.37 -7.21 -18.76
C THR A 84 6.38 -7.64 -17.70
N GLN A 85 6.35 -7.06 -16.50
CA GLN A 85 7.17 -7.51 -15.37
C GLN A 85 6.87 -8.95 -14.96
N SER A 86 5.60 -9.35 -14.97
CA SER A 86 5.20 -10.73 -14.66
C SER A 86 5.71 -11.72 -15.69
N VAL A 87 5.66 -11.37 -16.98
CA VAL A 87 6.23 -12.18 -18.07
C VAL A 87 7.75 -12.30 -17.94
N ARG A 88 8.47 -11.20 -17.67
CA ARG A 88 9.93 -11.24 -17.43
C ARG A 88 10.30 -12.15 -16.27
N LYS A 89 9.58 -12.06 -15.15
CA LYS A 89 9.78 -12.93 -13.99
C LYS A 89 9.56 -14.40 -14.35
N LEU A 90 8.53 -14.72 -15.14
CA LEU A 90 8.32 -16.09 -15.60
C LEU A 90 9.44 -16.60 -16.51
N ALA A 91 9.92 -15.77 -17.43
CA ALA A 91 11.02 -16.13 -18.32
C ALA A 91 12.28 -16.49 -17.54
N VAL A 92 12.61 -15.71 -16.51
CA VAL A 92 13.75 -15.97 -15.61
C VAL A 92 13.52 -17.24 -14.78
N LEU A 93 12.35 -17.39 -14.14
CA LEU A 93 12.05 -18.55 -13.29
C LEU A 93 12.03 -19.88 -14.04
N ASN A 94 11.74 -19.85 -15.33
CA ASN A 94 11.67 -21.05 -16.17
C ASN A 94 12.85 -21.19 -17.13
N SER A 95 13.86 -20.31 -17.01
CA SER A 95 15.06 -20.31 -17.85
C SER A 95 14.73 -20.40 -19.35
N TRP A 96 13.79 -19.59 -19.83
CA TRP A 96 13.36 -19.65 -21.23
C TRP A 96 14.52 -19.32 -22.16
N THR A 97 14.71 -20.16 -23.17
CA THR A 97 15.59 -19.82 -24.29
C THR A 97 14.98 -18.69 -25.11
N PRO A 98 15.77 -17.88 -25.84
CA PRO A 98 15.25 -16.76 -26.63
C PRO A 98 14.13 -17.16 -27.61
N ASP A 99 14.27 -18.29 -28.30
CA ASP A 99 13.26 -18.78 -29.25
C ASP A 99 11.98 -19.21 -28.56
N LEU A 100 12.09 -19.89 -27.40
CA LEU A 100 10.94 -20.29 -26.61
C LEU A 100 10.21 -19.07 -26.04
N ALA A 101 10.96 -18.10 -25.52
CA ALA A 101 10.41 -16.87 -24.97
C ALA A 101 9.59 -16.09 -26.01
N ASN A 102 10.08 -16.02 -27.25
CA ASN A 102 9.35 -15.38 -28.35
C ASN A 102 8.05 -16.15 -28.70
N LYS A 103 8.10 -17.48 -28.81
CA LYS A 103 6.89 -18.29 -29.06
C LYS A 103 5.85 -18.16 -27.95
N ILE A 104 6.30 -18.15 -26.69
CA ILE A 104 5.39 -17.95 -25.55
C ILE A 104 4.81 -16.54 -25.58
N LEU A 105 5.61 -15.53 -25.89
CA LEU A 105 5.12 -14.16 -26.01
C LEU A 105 4.02 -14.03 -27.08
N ASP A 106 4.19 -14.70 -28.22
CA ASP A 106 3.20 -14.70 -29.31
C ASP A 106 1.85 -15.34 -28.91
N ILE A 107 1.85 -16.24 -27.93
CA ILE A 107 0.62 -16.82 -27.33
C ILE A 107 0.04 -15.86 -26.29
N LEU A 108 0.91 -15.18 -25.54
CA LEU A 108 0.52 -14.31 -24.44
C LEU A 108 0.00 -12.94 -24.87
N ILE A 109 0.08 -12.58 -26.15
CA ILE A 109 -0.34 -11.28 -26.68
C ILE A 109 -1.41 -11.48 -27.77
N SER A 110 -2.49 -10.69 -27.69
CA SER A 110 -3.51 -10.63 -28.73
C SER A 110 -2.97 -10.04 -30.05
N ASP A 111 -3.53 -10.48 -31.18
CA ASP A 111 -3.00 -10.15 -32.51
C ASP A 111 -2.88 -8.64 -32.78
N LYS A 112 -3.76 -7.82 -32.19
CA LYS A 112 -3.74 -6.35 -32.35
C LYS A 112 -2.46 -5.66 -31.87
N TYR A 113 -1.69 -6.30 -30.99
CA TYR A 113 -0.43 -5.75 -30.48
C TYR A 113 0.80 -6.37 -31.14
N LYS A 114 0.63 -7.43 -31.94
CA LYS A 114 1.77 -8.16 -32.54
C LYS A 114 2.52 -7.32 -33.58
N GLU A 115 1.80 -6.48 -34.32
CA GLU A 115 2.40 -5.60 -35.32
C GLU A 115 3.41 -4.62 -34.70
N GLY A 116 3.07 -4.00 -33.57
CA GLY A 116 3.93 -3.03 -32.88
C GLY A 116 5.25 -3.61 -32.32
N ILE A 117 5.34 -4.94 -32.19
CA ILE A 117 6.51 -5.62 -31.63
C ILE A 117 7.24 -6.53 -32.62
N ALA A 118 6.74 -6.66 -33.86
CA ALA A 118 7.22 -7.64 -34.84
C ALA A 118 8.72 -7.47 -35.17
N ASP A 119 9.20 -6.23 -35.24
CA ASP A 119 10.58 -5.90 -35.63
C ASP A 119 11.61 -6.11 -34.51
N LYS A 120 11.17 -6.47 -33.30
CA LYS A 120 12.05 -6.63 -32.15
C LYS A 120 12.48 -8.09 -31.99
N ARG A 121 13.74 -8.29 -31.62
CA ARG A 121 14.39 -9.63 -31.63
C ARG A 121 14.28 -10.39 -30.32
N THR A 122 14.47 -9.68 -29.21
CA THR A 122 14.54 -10.29 -27.88
C THR A 122 13.21 -10.10 -27.15
N LEU A 123 12.92 -11.00 -26.20
CA LEU A 123 11.76 -10.86 -25.33
C LEU A 123 11.69 -9.46 -24.71
N ASP A 124 12.79 -8.98 -24.12
CA ASP A 124 12.82 -7.67 -23.46
C ASP A 124 12.54 -6.53 -24.42
N THR A 125 13.15 -6.51 -25.61
CA THR A 125 12.92 -5.45 -26.60
C THR A 125 11.50 -5.49 -27.16
N LYS A 126 10.87 -6.66 -27.26
CA LYS A 126 9.46 -6.80 -27.60
C LYS A 126 8.55 -6.27 -26.50
N LEU A 127 8.84 -6.58 -25.24
CA LEU A 127 8.04 -6.09 -24.10
C LEU A 127 8.17 -4.58 -23.91
N ASP A 128 9.36 -4.00 -24.16
CA ASP A 128 9.55 -2.55 -24.14
C ASP A 128 8.77 -1.88 -25.28
N ALA A 129 8.84 -2.42 -26.49
CA ALA A 129 8.06 -1.94 -27.62
C ALA A 129 6.54 -2.05 -27.42
N LEU A 130 6.09 -3.08 -26.68
CA LEU A 130 4.69 -3.19 -26.29
C LEU A 130 4.28 -2.02 -25.39
N CYS A 131 5.12 -1.64 -24.42
CA CYS A 131 4.86 -0.46 -23.59
C CYS A 131 4.81 0.81 -24.45
N ASP A 132 5.77 1.01 -25.36
CA ASP A 132 5.80 2.17 -26.26
C ASP A 132 4.55 2.26 -27.14
N THR A 133 4.00 1.10 -27.54
CA THR A 133 2.76 1.02 -28.32
C THR A 133 1.53 1.41 -27.50
N VAL A 134 1.55 1.12 -26.19
CA VAL A 134 0.43 1.36 -25.27
C VAL A 134 0.41 2.79 -24.73
N PHE A 135 1.58 3.40 -24.49
CA PHE A 135 1.68 4.75 -23.93
C PHE A 135 1.81 5.81 -25.02
N SER A 136 0.68 6.38 -25.45
CA SER A 136 0.67 7.49 -26.41
C SER A 136 1.16 8.79 -25.76
N LEU A 137 1.74 9.68 -26.57
CA LEU A 137 2.10 11.05 -26.17
C LEU A 137 0.90 11.83 -25.63
N ASP A 138 -0.29 11.58 -26.18
CA ASP A 138 -1.52 12.29 -25.82
C ASP A 138 -1.94 11.99 -24.36
N ASP A 139 -1.53 10.84 -23.83
CA ASP A 139 -1.85 10.39 -22.48
C ASP A 139 -0.95 11.00 -21.41
N TYR A 140 0.10 11.74 -21.78
CA TYR A 140 0.95 12.44 -20.81
C TYR A 140 0.12 13.36 -19.89
N SER A 141 -0.79 14.13 -20.50
CA SER A 141 -1.67 15.06 -19.79
C SER A 141 -2.61 14.33 -18.81
N LEU A 142 -3.04 13.12 -19.16
CA LEU A 142 -3.85 12.27 -18.30
C LEU A 142 -3.08 11.90 -17.03
N TYR A 143 -1.89 11.31 -17.14
CA TYR A 143 -1.13 10.88 -15.98
C TYR A 143 -0.73 12.05 -15.09
N ARG A 144 -0.38 13.19 -15.69
CA ARG A 144 -0.10 14.43 -14.94
C ARG A 144 -1.31 14.93 -14.16
N ASN A 145 -2.51 14.89 -14.75
CA ASN A 145 -3.75 15.25 -14.06
C ASN A 145 -4.09 14.28 -12.93
N LEU A 146 -3.81 12.98 -13.10
CA LEU A 146 -3.96 11.99 -12.03
C LEU A 146 -3.01 12.28 -10.87
N ILE A 147 -1.74 12.62 -11.13
CA ILE A 147 -0.77 13.03 -10.09
C ILE A 147 -1.27 14.27 -9.34
N ALA A 148 -1.73 15.29 -10.07
CA ALA A 148 -2.23 16.53 -9.48
C ALA A 148 -3.47 16.29 -8.60
N SER A 149 -4.40 15.45 -9.05
CA SER A 149 -5.65 15.14 -8.35
C SER A 149 -5.52 14.05 -7.28
N ALA A 150 -4.41 13.32 -7.23
CA ALA A 150 -4.19 12.25 -6.26
C ALA A 150 -4.28 12.78 -4.82
N GLN A 151 -5.13 12.14 -4.02
CA GLN A 151 -5.37 12.44 -2.62
C GLN A 151 -4.90 11.29 -1.74
N ARG A 152 -4.11 11.60 -0.71
CA ARG A 152 -3.59 10.62 0.24
C ARG A 152 -4.70 9.80 0.93
N SER A 153 -5.85 10.41 1.22
CA SER A 153 -7.00 9.76 1.88
C SER A 153 -7.57 8.57 1.10
N ASN A 154 -7.31 8.49 -0.21
CA ASN A 154 -7.79 7.40 -1.05
C ASN A 154 -6.92 6.14 -0.95
N HIS A 155 -5.84 6.19 -0.16
CA HIS A 155 -4.88 5.10 -0.03
C HIS A 155 -4.81 4.60 1.42
N PRO A 156 -4.57 3.30 1.63
CA PRO A 156 -4.60 2.70 2.97
C PRO A 156 -3.49 3.21 3.89
N ASN A 157 -2.35 3.65 3.33
CA ASN A 157 -1.23 4.19 4.08
C ASN A 157 -0.35 5.08 3.17
N VAL A 158 0.60 5.78 3.80
CA VAL A 158 1.52 6.71 3.11
C VAL A 158 2.41 6.00 2.09
N THR A 159 2.84 4.77 2.36
CA THR A 159 3.67 3.99 1.44
C THR A 159 2.90 3.63 0.16
N ALA A 160 1.64 3.22 0.28
CA ALA A 160 0.77 2.93 -0.85
C ALA A 160 0.48 4.19 -1.68
N TYR A 161 0.33 5.35 -1.03
CA TYR A 161 0.18 6.62 -1.73
C TYR A 161 1.43 7.02 -2.51
N ILE A 162 2.62 6.90 -1.90
CA ILE A 162 3.89 7.21 -2.57
C ILE A 162 4.09 6.27 -3.76
N GLN A 163 3.87 4.97 -3.59
CA GLN A 163 3.98 4.00 -4.68
C GLN A 163 3.05 4.35 -5.84
N TYR A 164 1.80 4.76 -5.54
CA TYR A 164 0.85 5.19 -6.56
C TYR A 164 1.36 6.41 -7.36
N LEU A 165 1.97 7.39 -6.69
CA LEU A 165 2.54 8.56 -7.39
C LEU A 165 3.75 8.18 -8.25
N GLU A 166 4.64 7.30 -7.77
CA GLU A 166 5.77 6.79 -8.55
C GLU A 166 5.30 6.01 -9.77
N ASP A 167 4.27 5.19 -9.60
CA ASP A 167 3.66 4.41 -10.67
C ASP A 167 3.05 5.33 -11.74
N LEU A 168 2.36 6.40 -11.34
CA LEU A 168 1.87 7.42 -12.28
C LEU A 168 3.01 8.19 -12.95
N LYS A 169 4.08 8.50 -12.22
CA LYS A 169 5.27 9.15 -12.77
C LYS A 169 5.88 8.30 -13.88
N ILE A 170 6.10 7.01 -13.62
CA ILE A 170 6.66 6.08 -14.61
C ILE A 170 5.79 6.08 -15.87
N ARG A 171 4.46 6.03 -15.73
CA ARG A 171 3.53 6.08 -16.87
C ARG A 171 3.60 7.40 -17.63
N ALA A 172 3.66 8.52 -16.93
CA ALA A 172 3.86 9.83 -17.56
C ALA A 172 5.18 9.89 -18.33
N ASP A 173 6.27 9.38 -17.74
CA ASP A 173 7.59 9.36 -18.38
C ASP A 173 7.65 8.44 -19.61
N MET A 174 6.83 7.37 -19.66
CA MET A 174 6.70 6.50 -20.84
C MET A 174 5.98 7.21 -22.00
N CYS A 175 5.16 8.22 -21.72
CA CYS A 175 4.55 9.05 -22.76
C CYS A 175 5.52 10.09 -23.34
N CYS A 176 6.77 10.19 -22.86
CA CYS A 176 7.72 11.21 -23.29
C CYS A 176 8.71 10.68 -24.35
N LYS A 177 9.01 11.50 -25.36
CA LYS A 177 10.00 11.17 -26.41
C LYS A 177 11.44 11.31 -25.94
N SER A 178 11.69 12.30 -25.08
CA SER A 178 13.03 12.63 -24.61
C SER A 178 13.10 12.58 -23.09
N ASN A 179 14.31 12.45 -22.55
CA ASN A 179 14.53 12.52 -21.11
C ASN A 179 14.26 13.92 -20.53
N GLU A 180 14.32 14.97 -21.35
CA GLU A 180 14.09 16.36 -20.92
C GLU A 180 12.60 16.65 -20.70
N ASP A 181 11.73 15.92 -21.40
CA ASP A 181 10.27 16.03 -21.27
C ASP A 181 9.72 15.24 -20.06
N LYS A 182 10.55 14.42 -19.41
CA LYS A 182 10.15 13.58 -18.28
C LYS A 182 9.75 14.41 -17.08
N LEU A 183 8.82 13.89 -16.29
CA LEU A 183 8.38 14.55 -15.09
C LEU A 183 9.54 14.60 -14.08
N PRO A 184 9.89 15.79 -13.54
CA PRO A 184 10.99 15.89 -12.60
C PRO A 184 10.62 15.25 -11.27
N ASP A 185 11.56 14.52 -10.65
CA ASP A 185 11.36 13.88 -9.34
C ASP A 185 10.92 14.88 -8.26
N ARG A 186 11.35 16.14 -8.38
CA ARG A 186 10.96 17.23 -7.49
C ARG A 186 9.45 17.47 -7.48
N GLU A 187 8.75 17.35 -8.61
CA GLU A 187 7.28 17.56 -8.66
C GLU A 187 6.55 16.48 -7.85
N ILE A 188 7.02 15.23 -7.92
CA ILE A 188 6.51 14.13 -7.08
C ILE A 188 6.84 14.35 -5.61
N LEU A 189 8.06 14.80 -5.32
CA LEU A 189 8.51 15.08 -3.96
C LEU A 189 7.65 16.17 -3.29
N ASP A 190 7.47 17.29 -3.99
CA ASP A 190 6.67 18.43 -3.53
C ASP A 190 5.21 17.99 -3.28
N LYS A 191 4.66 17.15 -4.18
CA LYS A 191 3.33 16.57 -4.01
C LYS A 191 3.26 15.70 -2.74
N ILE A 192 4.21 14.79 -2.52
CA ILE A 192 4.27 13.97 -1.31
C ILE A 192 4.30 14.87 -0.07
N ILE A 193 5.28 15.78 0.03
CA ILE A 193 5.49 16.66 1.17
C ILE A 193 4.24 17.49 1.47
N SER A 194 3.56 18.01 0.44
CA SER A 194 2.34 18.82 0.63
C SER A 194 1.22 18.07 1.37
N THR A 195 1.16 16.74 1.23
CA THR A 195 0.13 15.88 1.84
C THR A 195 0.53 15.25 3.17
N LEU A 196 1.77 15.45 3.60
CA LEU A 196 2.24 14.96 4.90
C LEU A 196 1.65 15.79 6.05
N SER A 197 1.32 15.11 7.14
CA SER A 197 0.95 15.74 8.40
C SER A 197 2.14 16.53 8.97
N GLN A 198 1.85 17.47 9.87
CA GLN A 198 2.90 18.24 10.54
C GLN A 198 3.92 17.35 11.26
N ARG A 199 3.44 16.30 11.94
CA ARG A 199 4.29 15.31 12.61
C ARG A 199 5.22 14.58 11.65
N GLU A 200 4.73 14.15 10.50
CA GLU A 200 5.57 13.48 9.50
C GLU A 200 6.62 14.42 8.94
N LYS A 201 6.26 15.69 8.66
CA LYS A 201 7.22 16.72 8.22
C LYS A 201 8.32 16.95 9.26
N GLU A 202 7.96 17.05 10.53
CA GLU A 202 8.92 17.17 11.63
C GLU A 202 9.85 15.97 11.72
N CYS A 203 9.32 14.75 11.53
CA CYS A 203 10.14 13.55 11.49
C CYS A 203 11.09 13.54 10.29
N LEU A 204 10.67 14.00 9.11
CA LEU A 204 11.57 14.13 7.96
C LEU A 204 12.71 15.11 8.24
N ILE A 205 12.41 16.27 8.83
CA ILE A 205 13.41 17.27 9.23
C ILE A 205 14.38 16.69 10.26
N PHE A 206 13.86 16.02 11.29
CA PHE A 206 14.68 15.41 12.34
C PHE A 206 15.62 14.31 11.80
N ASN A 207 15.20 13.58 10.77
CA ASN A 207 16.02 12.56 10.12
C ASN A 207 16.83 13.10 8.92
N GLU A 208 16.83 14.43 8.70
CA GLU A 208 17.52 15.09 7.58
C GLU A 208 17.21 14.48 6.20
N ALA A 209 16.00 13.94 6.03
CA ALA A 209 15.60 13.25 4.81
C ALA A 209 15.34 14.26 3.67
N SER A 210 16.13 14.17 2.61
CA SER A 210 16.14 15.11 1.50
C SER A 210 15.86 14.45 0.15
N THR A 211 16.16 13.16 0.01
CA THR A 211 15.89 12.38 -1.20
C THR A 211 14.58 11.61 -1.09
N LEU A 212 13.97 11.25 -2.23
CA LEU A 212 12.76 10.43 -2.25
C LEU A 212 12.97 9.08 -1.54
N SER A 213 14.15 8.47 -1.69
CA SER A 213 14.51 7.21 -1.04
C SER A 213 14.55 7.35 0.49
N GLU A 214 15.20 8.40 1.00
CA GLU A 214 15.27 8.70 2.44
C GLU A 214 13.88 8.98 3.02
N ILE A 215 13.09 9.81 2.35
CA ILE A 215 11.73 10.14 2.78
C ILE A 215 10.87 8.87 2.85
N LYS A 216 10.93 8.00 1.83
CA LYS A 216 10.25 6.71 1.84
C LYS A 216 10.68 5.86 3.03
N HIS A 217 11.98 5.78 3.30
CA HIS A 217 12.51 5.01 4.41
C HIS A 217 11.99 5.51 5.77
N VAL A 218 12.04 6.82 6.01
CA VAL A 218 11.58 7.43 7.26
C VAL A 218 10.08 7.22 7.44
N LEU A 219 9.28 7.51 6.42
CA LEU A 219 7.82 7.36 6.50
C LEU A 219 7.39 5.90 6.67
N HIS A 220 8.07 4.97 6.00
CA HIS A 220 7.83 3.53 6.20
C HIS A 220 8.17 3.08 7.63
N LYS A 221 9.30 3.54 8.18
CA LYS A 221 9.69 3.26 9.56
C LYS A 221 8.65 3.78 10.55
N MET A 222 8.15 5.00 10.34
CA MET A 222 7.08 5.58 11.16
C MET A 222 5.80 4.74 11.11
N SER A 223 5.33 4.39 9.90
CA SER A 223 4.13 3.57 9.73
C SER A 223 4.28 2.19 10.38
N THR A 224 5.46 1.59 10.29
CA THR A 224 5.75 0.27 10.90
C THR A 224 5.74 0.35 12.43
N MET A 225 6.34 1.40 13.00
CA MET A 225 6.31 1.61 14.45
C MET A 225 4.91 1.84 14.97
N GLU A 226 4.10 2.65 14.29
CA GLU A 226 2.70 2.91 14.68
C GLU A 226 1.86 1.63 14.65
N ASN A 227 2.02 0.81 13.61
CA ASN A 227 1.37 -0.49 13.53
C ASN A 227 1.81 -1.43 14.67
N PHE A 228 3.10 -1.45 15.00
CA PHE A 228 3.61 -2.26 16.12
C PHE A 228 2.99 -1.85 17.47
N TYR A 229 2.90 -0.55 17.76
CA TYR A 229 2.27 -0.08 19.01
C TYR A 229 0.76 -0.31 19.04
N GLN A 230 0.07 -0.19 17.90
CA GLN A 230 -1.37 -0.49 17.82
C GLN A 230 -1.67 -1.99 18.02
N ILE A 231 -0.84 -2.88 17.45
CA ILE A 231 -0.97 -4.33 17.64
C ILE A 231 -0.72 -4.71 19.09
N ASN A 232 0.33 -4.16 19.72
CA ASN A 232 0.64 -4.44 21.12
C ASN A 232 -0.42 -3.91 22.09
N ASN A 233 -1.02 -2.75 21.82
CA ASN A 233 -2.09 -2.24 22.65
C ASN A 233 -3.39 -3.06 22.49
N ARG A 234 -3.65 -3.63 21.31
CA ARG A 234 -4.77 -4.56 21.10
C ARG A 234 -4.53 -5.90 21.78
N SER A 235 -3.32 -6.47 21.71
CA SER A 235 -3.02 -7.76 22.35
C SER A 235 -2.90 -7.68 23.88
N VAL A 236 -2.65 -6.49 24.45
CA VAL A 236 -2.85 -6.26 25.89
C VAL A 236 -4.34 -6.20 26.24
N ALA A 237 -5.19 -5.61 25.38
CA ALA A 237 -6.64 -5.61 25.58
C ALA A 237 -7.29 -7.00 25.41
N THR A 238 -6.76 -7.88 24.55
CA THR A 238 -7.26 -9.26 24.40
C THR A 238 -6.61 -10.27 25.36
N ARG A 239 -5.55 -9.91 26.08
CA ARG A 239 -4.99 -10.74 27.18
C ARG A 239 -5.62 -10.46 28.55
N THR A 240 -6.55 -9.52 28.66
CA THR A 240 -7.33 -9.28 29.89
C THR A 240 -8.79 -9.76 29.81
N THR A 241 -9.14 -10.59 28.84
CA THR A 241 -10.50 -11.18 28.74
C THR A 241 -10.46 -12.71 28.66
N ALA A 242 -10.00 -13.32 29.74
CA ALA A 242 -10.52 -14.63 30.16
C ALA A 242 -10.63 -14.64 31.69
N SER A 243 -11.88 -14.60 32.18
CA SER A 243 -12.33 -14.55 33.58
C SER A 243 -12.19 -13.17 34.23
N THR A 244 -13.23 -12.42 34.61
CA THR A 244 -14.62 -12.75 34.94
C THR A 244 -15.44 -11.46 34.92
N THR A 245 -16.68 -11.51 34.41
CA THR A 245 -17.86 -10.68 34.79
C THR A 245 -17.62 -9.27 35.38
N THR A 246 -18.01 -8.23 34.64
CA THR A 246 -18.53 -6.96 35.20
C THR A 246 -19.74 -7.24 36.14
N PRO A 247 -20.05 -6.40 37.15
CA PRO A 247 -19.78 -4.96 37.22
C PRO A 247 -19.03 -4.50 38.47
N ASN A 248 -18.33 -3.38 38.29
CA ASN A 248 -17.74 -2.57 39.35
C ASN A 248 -18.87 -1.95 40.20
N ILE A 249 -19.35 -2.70 41.19
CA ILE A 249 -20.12 -2.19 42.32
C ILE A 249 -19.16 -2.24 43.50
N GLN A 250 -18.70 -1.08 43.95
CA GLN A 250 -17.92 -0.94 45.19
C GLN A 250 -18.77 -1.46 46.35
N LYS A 251 -18.56 -2.72 46.73
CA LYS A 251 -19.24 -3.32 47.88
C LYS A 251 -18.63 -2.78 49.16
N TYR A 252 -19.48 -2.11 49.95
CA TYR A 252 -19.17 -1.69 51.31
C TYR A 252 -18.68 -2.89 52.13
N CYS A 253 -17.47 -2.76 52.69
CA CYS A 253 -16.92 -3.74 53.60
C CYS A 253 -17.46 -3.47 55.00
N SER A 254 -18.30 -4.36 55.52
CA SER A 254 -18.86 -4.24 56.88
C SER A 254 -17.79 -4.24 57.98
N TYR A 255 -16.61 -4.80 57.72
CA TYR A 255 -15.50 -4.84 58.67
C TYR A 255 -14.74 -3.50 58.73
N HIS A 256 -14.36 -2.93 57.58
CA HIS A 256 -13.63 -1.65 57.52
C HIS A 256 -14.56 -0.41 57.48
N LYS A 257 -15.88 -0.63 57.41
CA LYS A 257 -16.91 0.40 57.25
C LYS A 257 -16.61 1.40 56.12
N SER A 258 -15.98 0.93 55.05
CA SER A 258 -15.57 1.75 53.91
C SER A 258 -15.75 1.02 52.58
N ASN A 259 -15.77 1.80 51.49
CA ASN A 259 -15.88 1.32 50.11
C ASN A 259 -14.52 1.20 49.41
N TYR A 260 -13.42 1.51 50.09
CA TYR A 260 -12.07 1.50 49.52
C TYR A 260 -11.12 0.75 50.46
N HIS A 261 -10.66 -0.43 50.03
CA HIS A 261 -9.57 -1.15 50.69
C HIS A 261 -8.92 -2.14 49.71
N ASN A 262 -7.69 -2.53 50.01
CA ASN A 262 -6.97 -3.57 49.28
C ASN A 262 -7.43 -4.96 49.77
N THR A 263 -7.80 -5.84 48.84
CA THR A 263 -8.28 -7.20 49.11
C THR A 263 -7.28 -8.09 49.87
N SER A 264 -6.00 -7.73 49.91
CA SER A 264 -4.98 -8.44 50.69
C SER A 264 -5.20 -8.33 52.20
N GLU A 265 -5.66 -7.17 52.70
CA GLU A 265 -5.86 -6.94 54.14
C GLU A 265 -7.11 -7.65 54.68
N CYS A 266 -8.13 -7.87 53.85
CA CYS A 266 -9.35 -8.59 54.22
C CYS A 266 -9.15 -10.11 54.38
N ARG A 267 -8.20 -10.71 53.66
CA ARG A 267 -7.95 -12.17 53.70
C ARG A 267 -7.11 -12.61 54.90
N ALA A 268 -6.28 -11.73 55.47
CA ALA A 268 -5.34 -12.07 56.54
C ALA A 268 -5.98 -12.55 57.86
N LYS A 269 -7.32 -12.45 58.03
CA LYS A 269 -8.03 -12.90 59.25
C LYS A 269 -9.07 -14.01 59.03
N SER A 270 -9.41 -14.38 57.79
CA SER A 270 -10.26 -15.54 57.55
C SER A 270 -9.51 -16.85 57.80
N GLU A 271 -8.20 -16.87 57.51
CA GLU A 271 -7.33 -18.03 57.75
C GLU A 271 -7.01 -18.22 59.25
N GLY A 272 -7.04 -17.15 60.05
CA GLY A 272 -6.85 -17.21 61.50
C GLY A 272 -8.03 -17.81 62.29
N LYS A 273 -9.20 -18.06 61.66
CA LYS A 273 -10.35 -18.72 62.30
C LYS A 273 -10.46 -20.22 61.99
N LEU A 274 -9.76 -20.73 60.98
CA LEU A 274 -9.78 -22.15 60.61
C LEU A 274 -8.81 -23.01 61.43
N ASN A 275 -7.86 -22.41 62.15
CA ASN A 275 -6.81 -23.15 62.86
C ASN A 275 -7.11 -23.46 64.35
N ASN A 276 -8.37 -23.34 64.79
CA ASN A 276 -8.77 -23.59 66.19
C ASN A 276 -9.91 -24.64 66.35
N GLN A 277 -10.17 -25.48 65.33
CA GLN A 277 -11.24 -26.50 65.41
C GLN A 277 -10.82 -27.96 65.21
N THR A 278 -9.53 -28.30 65.26
CA THR A 278 -9.11 -29.71 65.09
C THR A 278 -8.01 -30.14 66.06
N GLN A 279 -8.33 -30.15 67.36
CA GLN A 279 -7.70 -31.08 68.31
C GLN A 279 -8.76 -31.62 69.28
N LYS A 280 -9.45 -32.68 68.88
CA LYS A 280 -10.02 -33.66 69.82
C LYS A 280 -9.12 -34.90 69.80
N LYS A 281 -8.62 -35.24 70.98
CA LYS A 281 -7.70 -36.35 71.30
C LYS A 281 -8.27 -37.72 70.91
N PRO A 282 -7.43 -38.70 70.54
CA PRO A 282 -7.81 -40.10 70.53
C PRO A 282 -7.70 -40.72 71.94
N PHE A 283 -8.43 -41.81 72.13
CA PHE A 283 -8.25 -42.80 73.19
C PHE A 283 -6.84 -43.42 73.14
#